data_AF-A0A4Q2SC94-F1
#
_entry.id   AF-A0A4Q2SC94-F1
#
_cell.length_a   1.000
_cell.length_b   1.000
_cell.length_c   1.000
_cell.angle_alpha   90.00
_cell.angle_beta   90.00
_cell.angle_gamma   90.00
#
_symmetry.space_group_name_H-M   'P 1'
#
loop_
_entity.id
_entity.type
_entity.pdbx_description
1 polymer ?
#
loop_
_entity_poly.entity_id
_entity_poly.type
_entity_poly.pdbx_seq_one_letter_code
_entity_poly.pdbx_strand_id
1 'polypeptide(L)'
;MPQDRHFEWWHHSHPTFAGITGFFAGMLYVTAVPGAFAGILRLLFTYETAEKLFPFVLLALVVPIAMLVKRKTRRFAQFMFVGMVVTTLVVLGVASLVLYFMVDA
;
A
#
# COMPACT_ATOMS: atom_id res chain seq x y z
N MET A 1 18.70 1.32 -43.88
CA MET A 1 17.70 0.55 -43.12
C MET A 1 17.42 1.34 -41.86
N PRO A 2 16.19 1.83 -41.59
CA PRO A 2 15.90 2.53 -40.35
C PRO A 2 15.91 1.48 -39.24
N GLN A 3 16.85 1.63 -38.32
CA GLN A 3 17.04 0.76 -37.17
C GLN A 3 15.84 0.96 -36.22
N ASP A 4 15.21 -0.14 -35.83
CA ASP A 4 14.03 -0.19 -34.98
C ASP A 4 14.22 0.62 -33.69
N ARG A 5 13.61 1.81 -33.62
CA ARG A 5 13.49 2.63 -32.39
C ARG A 5 12.42 2.10 -31.43
N HIS A 6 12.21 0.78 -31.43
CA HIS A 6 11.30 0.12 -30.50
C HIS A 6 12.09 -0.22 -29.23
N PHE A 7 11.75 0.39 -28.09
CA PHE A 7 12.18 0.04 -26.73
C PHE A 7 13.47 0.66 -26.12
N GLU A 8 14.00 1.77 -26.63
CA GLU A 8 15.10 2.45 -25.94
C GLU A 8 14.64 3.21 -24.68
N TRP A 9 13.36 3.63 -24.62
CA TRP A 9 12.76 4.25 -23.42
C TRP A 9 12.58 3.29 -22.24
N TRP A 10 12.61 1.98 -22.50
CA TRP A 10 12.40 0.95 -21.47
C TRP A 10 13.66 0.74 -20.61
N HIS A 11 14.84 1.07 -21.16
CA HIS A 11 16.13 0.90 -20.51
C HIS A 11 16.59 2.13 -19.70
N HIS A 12 15.97 3.29 -19.92
CA HIS A 12 16.22 4.49 -19.12
C HIS A 12 15.25 4.53 -17.92
N SER A 13 15.41 3.59 -16.99
CA SER A 13 14.71 3.62 -15.70
C SER A 13 15.19 4.84 -14.92
N HIS A 14 14.58 6.00 -15.16
CA HIS A 14 14.93 7.23 -14.45
C HIS A 14 14.81 6.97 -12.94
N PRO A 15 15.80 7.34 -12.12
CA PRO A 15 15.84 7.02 -10.70
C PRO A 15 14.61 7.53 -9.92
N THR A 16 13.89 8.51 -10.47
CA THR A 16 12.63 9.06 -9.94
C THR A 16 11.42 8.15 -10.15
N PHE A 17 11.38 7.34 -11.21
CA PHE A 17 10.25 6.47 -11.53
C PHE A 17 10.01 5.44 -10.43
N ALA A 18 11.08 4.78 -9.96
CA ALA A 18 11.01 3.82 -8.86
C ALA A 18 10.53 4.46 -7.54
N GLY A 19 10.80 5.75 -7.34
CA GLY A 19 10.35 6.47 -6.16
C GLY A 19 8.87 6.83 -6.21
N ILE A 20 8.42 7.42 -7.31
CA ILE A 20 7.01 7.80 -7.50
C ILE A 20 6.12 6.55 -7.47
N THR A 21 6.48 5.53 -8.25
CA THR A 21 5.73 4.27 -8.28
C THR A 21 5.73 3.57 -6.92
N GLY A 22 6.87 3.57 -6.21
CA GLY A 22 6.97 3.08 -4.84
C GLY A 22 5.98 3.79 -3.93
N PHE A 23 6.02 5.12 -3.89
CA PHE A 23 5.14 5.94 -3.05
C PHE A 23 3.66 5.65 -3.31
N PHE A 24 3.20 5.72 -4.56
CA PHE A 24 1.81 5.45 -4.92
C PHE A 24 1.41 3.99 -4.64
N ALA A 25 2.31 3.03 -4.86
CA ALA A 25 2.07 1.63 -4.48
C ALA A 25 1.87 1.50 -2.97
N GLY A 26 2.63 2.24 -2.15
CA GLY A 26 2.46 2.27 -0.70
C GLY A 26 1.11 2.84 -0.27
N MET A 27 0.67 3.93 -0.91
CA MET A 27 -0.65 4.51 -0.65
C MET A 27 -1.78 3.55 -1.03
N LEU A 28 -1.66 2.91 -2.19
CA LEU A 28 -2.62 1.91 -2.65
C LEU A 28 -2.64 0.70 -1.71
N TYR A 29 -1.48 0.29 -1.19
CA TYR A 29 -1.37 -0.82 -0.26
C TYR A 29 -2.18 -0.58 1.02
N VAL A 30 -2.01 0.60 1.64
CA VAL A 30 -2.71 0.93 2.89
C VAL A 30 -4.21 1.10 2.70
N THR A 31 -4.64 1.62 1.54
CA THR A 31 -6.07 1.87 1.29
C THR A 31 -6.80 0.63 0.78
N ALA A 32 -6.26 -0.03 -0.24
CA ALA A 32 -6.94 -1.11 -0.92
C ALA A 32 -6.85 -2.44 -0.19
N VAL A 33 -5.71 -2.78 0.42
CA VAL A 33 -5.53 -4.12 1.01
C VAL A 33 -6.48 -4.36 2.18
N PRO A 34 -6.63 -3.47 3.17
CA PRO A 34 -7.59 -3.68 4.26
C PRO A 34 -9.03 -3.71 3.77
N GLY A 35 -9.39 -2.83 2.84
CA GLY A 35 -10.74 -2.78 2.26
C GLY A 35 -11.09 -4.05 1.49
N ALA A 36 -10.18 -4.51 0.63
CA ALA A 36 -10.34 -5.76 -0.11
C ALA A 36 -10.41 -6.97 0.82
N PHE A 37 -9.54 -7.01 1.84
CA PHE A 37 -9.54 -8.10 2.82
C PHE A 37 -10.84 -8.18 3.61
N ALA A 38 -11.32 -7.05 4.14
CA ALA A 38 -12.62 -6.98 4.82
C ALA A 38 -13.77 -7.39 3.88
N GLY A 39 -13.75 -6.91 2.64
CA GLY A 39 -14.74 -7.27 1.62
C GLY A 39 -14.79 -8.77 1.36
N ILE A 40 -13.63 -9.38 1.12
CA ILE A 40 -13.53 -10.84 0.90
C ILE A 40 -13.99 -11.62 2.13
N LEU A 41 -13.58 -11.22 3.33
CA LEU A 41 -14.01 -11.90 4.56
C LEU A 41 -15.53 -11.85 4.73
N ARG A 42 -16.18 -10.72 4.44
CA ARG A 42 -17.64 -10.58 4.53
C ARG A 42 -18.39 -11.37 3.45
N LEU A 43 -17.76 -11.65 2.32
CA LEU A 43 -18.35 -12.49 1.27
C LEU A 43 -18.27 -13.98 1.60
N LEU A 44 -17.25 -14.41 2.35
CA LEU A 44 -16.99 -15.83 2.63
C LEU A 44 -17.44 -16.29 4.01
N PHE A 45 -17.51 -15.38 4.98
CA PHE A 45 -17.76 -15.70 6.39
C PHE A 45 -18.87 -14.83 7.01
N THR A 46 -19.41 -15.29 8.14
CA THR A 46 -20.34 -14.48 8.95
C THR A 46 -19.65 -13.26 9.53
N TYR A 47 -20.42 -12.24 9.92
CA TYR A 47 -19.89 -11.01 10.50
C TYR A 47 -18.97 -11.27 11.71
N GLU A 48 -19.39 -12.11 12.67
CA GLU A 48 -18.57 -12.34 13.87
C GLU A 48 -17.25 -13.06 13.54
N THR A 49 -17.28 -13.94 12.54
CA THR A 49 -16.08 -14.67 12.09
C THR A 49 -15.16 -13.73 11.33
N ALA A 50 -15.70 -12.91 10.43
CA ALA A 50 -14.95 -11.92 9.66
C ALA A 50 -14.28 -10.89 10.58
N GLU A 51 -14.95 -10.43 11.63
CA GLU A 51 -14.39 -9.51 12.62
C GLU A 51 -13.21 -10.12 13.36
N LYS A 52 -13.33 -11.37 13.81
CA LYS A 52 -12.24 -12.11 14.47
C LYS A 52 -11.04 -12.35 13.56
N LEU A 53 -11.27 -12.52 12.26
CA LEU A 53 -10.22 -12.77 11.27
C LEU A 53 -9.59 -11.49 10.72
N PHE A 54 -10.26 -10.34 10.83
CA PHE A 54 -9.78 -9.08 10.27
C PHE A 54 -8.34 -8.69 10.69
N PRO A 55 -7.89 -8.91 11.95
CA PRO A 55 -6.52 -8.62 12.36
C PRO A 55 -5.43 -9.33 11.55
N PHE A 56 -5.75 -10.44 10.87
CA PHE A 56 -4.80 -11.13 9.98
C PHE A 56 -4.38 -10.28 8.77
N VAL A 57 -5.07 -9.16 8.48
CA VAL A 57 -4.61 -8.17 7.50
C VAL A 57 -3.20 -7.65 7.81
N LEU A 58 -2.78 -7.66 9.08
CA LEU A 58 -1.42 -7.26 9.48
C LEU A 58 -0.33 -8.17 8.89
N LEU A 59 -0.66 -9.43 8.55
CA LEU A 59 0.26 -10.31 7.83
C LEU A 59 0.64 -9.76 6.46
N ALA A 60 -0.20 -8.89 5.87
CA ALA A 60 0.14 -8.18 4.65
C ALA A 60 1.41 -7.32 4.84
N LEU A 61 1.75 -6.84 6.04
CA LEU A 61 2.98 -6.07 6.28
C LEU A 61 4.26 -6.88 6.02
N VAL A 62 4.18 -8.22 5.98
CA VAL A 62 5.32 -9.08 5.64
C VAL A 62 5.85 -8.76 4.23
N VAL A 63 4.98 -8.43 3.27
CA VAL A 63 5.37 -8.13 1.89
C VAL A 63 6.28 -6.90 1.80
N PRO A 64 5.88 -5.69 2.26
CA PRO A 64 6.74 -4.52 2.19
C PRO A 64 8.02 -4.72 3.03
N ILE A 65 7.93 -5.35 4.21
CA ILE A 65 9.11 -5.63 5.04
C ILE A 65 10.10 -6.54 4.29
N ALA A 66 9.64 -7.61 3.66
CA ALA A 66 10.49 -8.51 2.87
C ALA A 66 11.13 -7.79 1.67
N MET A 67 10.41 -6.84 1.06
CA MET A 67 10.94 -6.03 -0.05
C MET A 67 12.06 -5.08 0.37
N LEU A 68 12.12 -4.64 1.63
CA LEU A 68 13.24 -3.83 2.15
C LEU A 68 14.56 -4.61 2.24
N VAL A 69 14.50 -5.92 2.45
CA VAL A 69 15.69 -6.77 2.65
C VAL A 69 16.49 -6.93 1.34
N LYS A 70 15.80 -7.09 0.21
CA LYS A 70 16.46 -7.32 -1.09
C LYS A 70 17.07 -6.01 -1.62
N ARG A 71 18.40 -5.99 -1.81
CA ARG A 71 19.15 -4.82 -2.32
C ARG A 71 18.59 -4.24 -3.63
N LYS A 72 18.09 -5.09 -4.54
CA LYS A 72 17.52 -4.68 -5.83
C LYS A 72 16.20 -3.91 -5.71
N THR A 73 15.38 -4.20 -4.70
CA THR A 73 14.05 -3.57 -4.49
C THR A 73 14.06 -2.48 -3.43
N ARG A 74 15.19 -2.27 -2.73
CA ARG A 74 15.27 -1.41 -1.55
C ARG A 74 14.85 0.04 -1.81
N ARG A 75 15.24 0.65 -2.93
CA ARG A 75 14.85 2.03 -3.25
C ARG A 75 13.33 2.16 -3.43
N PHE A 76 12.73 1.28 -4.23
CA PHE A 76 11.28 1.22 -4.40
C PHE A 76 10.58 1.00 -3.05
N ALA A 77 11.06 0.02 -2.26
CA ALA A 77 10.48 -0.33 -0.97
C ALA A 77 10.56 0.83 0.04
N GLN A 78 11.65 1.60 0.04
CA GLN A 78 11.77 2.80 0.89
C GLN A 78 10.68 3.82 0.58
N PHE A 79 10.48 4.15 -0.70
CA PHE A 79 9.42 5.10 -1.09
C PHE A 79 8.03 4.52 -0.87
N MET A 80 7.84 3.21 -1.07
CA MET A 80 6.61 2.51 -0.69
C MET A 80 6.30 2.65 0.79
N PHE A 81 7.28 2.43 1.66
CA PHE A 81 7.12 2.65 3.10
C PHE A 81 6.77 4.09 3.44
N VAL A 82 7.39 5.07 2.78
CA VAL A 82 7.02 6.49 2.96
C VAL A 82 5.55 6.72 2.60
N GLY A 83 5.10 6.21 1.44
CA GLY A 83 3.70 6.27 1.05
C GLY A 83 2.77 5.62 2.08
N MET A 84 3.13 4.42 2.55
CA MET A 84 2.35 3.72 3.57
C MET A 84 2.24 4.52 4.87
N VAL A 85 3.36 5.06 5.37
CA VAL A 85 3.41 5.82 6.63
C VAL A 85 2.57 7.09 6.51
N VAL A 86 2.76 7.87 5.43
CA VAL A 86 2.00 9.10 5.20
C VAL A 86 0.50 8.81 5.10
N THR A 87 0.10 7.81 4.31
CA THR A 87 -1.32 7.43 4.18
C THR A 87 -1.90 6.96 5.50
N THR A 88 -1.16 6.15 6.26
CA THR A 88 -1.63 5.66 7.58
C THR A 88 -1.85 6.81 8.54
N LEU A 89 -0.92 7.77 8.60
CA LEU A 89 -1.06 8.97 9.43
C LEU A 89 -2.29 9.80 9.03
N VAL A 90 -2.50 10.00 7.72
CA VAL A 90 -3.69 10.71 7.21
C VAL A 90 -4.97 9.98 7.59
N VAL A 91 -5.04 8.66 7.36
CA VAL A 91 -6.23 7.86 7.65
C VAL A 91 -6.54 7.88 9.14
N LEU A 92 -5.55 7.65 10.01
CA LEU A 92 -5.74 7.68 11.46
C LEU A 92 -6.10 9.09 11.95
N GLY A 93 -5.48 10.13 11.40
CA GLY A 93 -5.78 11.52 11.76
C GLY A 93 -7.21 11.89 11.40
N VAL A 94 -7.64 11.58 10.17
CA VAL A 94 -9.02 11.82 9.72
C VAL A 94 -10.01 10.99 10.53
N ALA A 95 -9.74 9.69 10.73
CA ALA A 95 -10.62 8.81 11.51
C ALA A 95 -10.77 9.30 12.96
N SER A 96 -9.67 9.70 13.60
CA SER A 96 -9.69 10.24 14.97
C SER A 96 -10.49 11.53 15.05
N LEU A 97 -10.32 12.44 14.09
CA LEU A 97 -11.06 13.70 14.04
C LEU A 97 -12.56 13.48 13.80
N VAL A 98 -12.91 12.57 12.88
CA VAL A 98 -14.31 12.18 12.64
C VAL A 98 -14.93 11.58 13.90
N LEU A 99 -14.24 10.63 14.54
CA LEU A 99 -14.72 10.03 15.78
C LEU A 99 -14.87 11.05 16.91
N TYR A 100 -13.92 11.99 17.03
CA TYR A 100 -14.04 13.10 17.97
C TYR A 100 -15.33 13.88 17.75
N PHE A 101 -15.61 14.32 16.51
CA PHE A 101 -16.84 15.03 16.21
C PHE A 101 -18.10 14.19 16.34
N MET A 102 -18.06 12.88 16.09
CA MET A 102 -19.22 12.01 16.27
C MET A 102 -19.57 11.73 17.73
N VAL A 103 -18.59 11.79 18.62
CA VAL A 103 -18.77 11.54 20.06
C VAL A 103 -19.11 12.83 20.82
N ASP A 104 -18.56 13.96 20.37
CA ASP A 104 -18.75 15.28 21.00
C ASP A 104 -20.02 16.01 20.48
N ALA A 105 -20.61 15.56 19.37
CA ALA A 105 -21.89 16.05 18.82
C ALA A 105 -23.10 15.24 19.32
#